data_AF-A0A607I5C5-F1
#
_entry.id   AF-A0A607I5C5-F1
#
_cell.length_a   1.000
_cell.length_b   1.000
_cell.length_c   1.000
_cell.angle_alpha   90.00
_cell.angle_beta   90.00
_cell.angle_gamma   90.00
#
_symmetry.space_group_name_H-M   'P 1'
#
loop_
_entity.id
_entity.type
_entity.pdbx_description
1 polymer ?
#
loop_
_entity_poly.entity_id
_entity_poly.type
_entity_poly.pdbx_seq_one_letter_code
_entity_poly.pdbx_strand_id
1 'polypeptide(L)'
;MNKERIIQEFVPGKQVTLAHLIAHPGEELAKKIGVPDAGAIGIMTLTPGETAMIAGDLAMKAADVHIGFLDRFSGALVIYGTVGAVEEALLQTVSGLGRLLNFTLCELTKS
;
A
#
# COMPACT_ATOMS: atom_id res chain seq x y z
N MET A 1 39.99 -16.31 15.36
CA MET A 1 39.78 -14.86 15.17
C MET A 1 38.36 -14.55 15.64
N ASN A 2 38.19 -13.67 16.63
CA ASN A 2 36.85 -13.31 17.10
C ASN A 2 36.18 -12.40 16.08
N LYS A 3 34.84 -12.50 15.94
CA LYS A 3 34.07 -11.60 15.06
C LYS A 3 34.14 -10.18 15.58
N GLU A 4 34.44 -9.23 14.70
CA GLU A 4 34.35 -7.80 14.99
C GLU A 4 32.89 -7.42 15.25
N ARG A 5 32.64 -6.67 16.33
CA ARG A 5 31.30 -6.21 16.71
C ARG A 5 31.20 -4.72 16.42
N ILE A 6 30.24 -4.35 15.59
CA ILE A 6 29.93 -2.96 15.23
C ILE A 6 28.50 -2.67 15.70
N ILE A 7 28.30 -1.52 16.35
CA ILE A 7 26.96 -1.01 16.67
C ILE A 7 26.44 -0.29 15.44
N GLN A 8 25.22 -0.64 15.01
CA GLN A 8 24.54 -0.02 13.88
C GLN A 8 23.18 0.45 14.33
N GLU A 9 22.92 1.74 14.18
CA GLU A 9 21.61 2.33 14.38
C GLU A 9 20.83 2.29 13.05
N PHE A 10 19.58 1.86 13.12
CA PHE A 10 18.70 1.76 11.96
C PHE A 10 17.51 2.69 12.14
N VAL A 11 17.18 3.41 11.06
CA VAL A 11 15.98 4.24 10.98
C VAL A 11 15.22 3.89 9.71
N PRO A 12 13.88 3.89 9.74
CA PRO A 12 13.09 3.63 8.54
C PRO A 12 13.23 4.80 7.55
N GLY A 13 13.38 4.47 6.26
CA GLY A 13 13.17 5.44 5.19
C GLY A 13 11.69 5.83 5.07
N LYS A 14 11.41 6.85 4.25
CA LYS A 14 10.04 7.26 3.87
C LYS A 14 9.81 6.91 2.42
N GLN A 15 9.21 5.75 2.17
CA GLN A 15 9.09 5.18 0.84
C GLN A 15 7.76 4.46 0.64
N VAL A 16 7.18 4.64 -0.54
CA VAL A 16 6.18 3.73 -1.11
C VAL A 16 6.93 2.72 -1.97
N THR A 17 7.06 1.50 -1.49
CA THR A 17 7.83 0.44 -2.16
C THR A 17 6.99 -0.28 -3.22
N LEU A 18 5.68 -0.40 -3.00
CA LEU A 18 4.73 -0.99 -3.94
C LEU A 18 3.46 -0.17 -3.96
N ALA A 19 2.90 0.04 -5.16
CA ALA A 19 1.53 0.46 -5.41
C ALA A 19 1.04 -0.33 -6.63
N HIS A 20 0.25 -1.37 -6.39
CA HIS A 20 -0.12 -2.35 -7.40
C HIS A 20 -1.62 -2.58 -7.45
N LEU A 21 -2.19 -2.58 -8.65
CA LEU A 21 -3.59 -2.93 -8.91
C LEU A 21 -3.65 -4.35 -9.49
N ILE A 22 -4.52 -5.18 -8.93
CA ILE A 22 -4.89 -6.48 -9.49
C ILE A 22 -6.32 -6.34 -10.01
N ALA A 23 -6.50 -6.33 -11.33
CA ALA A 23 -7.82 -6.32 -11.95
C ALA A 23 -8.37 -7.74 -12.01
N HIS A 24 -9.65 -7.91 -11.69
CA HIS A 24 -10.35 -9.21 -11.73
C HIS A 24 -9.57 -10.33 -11.01
N PRO A 25 -9.28 -10.18 -9.70
CA PRO A 25 -8.45 -11.14 -8.94
C PRO A 25 -9.04 -12.56 -8.90
N GLY A 26 -10.36 -12.69 -9.08
CA GLY A 26 -11.08 -13.94 -8.95
C GLY A 26 -11.28 -14.38 -7.51
N GLU A 27 -12.25 -15.27 -7.30
CA GLU A 27 -12.72 -15.67 -5.98
C GLU A 27 -11.61 -16.34 -5.14
N GLU A 28 -10.79 -17.20 -5.75
CA GLU A 28 -9.74 -17.93 -5.02
C GLU A 28 -8.71 -16.98 -4.41
N LEU A 29 -8.21 -16.04 -5.19
CA LEU A 29 -7.21 -15.08 -4.73
C LEU A 29 -7.80 -14.12 -3.71
N ALA A 30 -9.01 -13.57 -3.96
CA ALA A 30 -9.70 -12.68 -3.03
C ALA A 30 -9.88 -13.36 -1.65
N LYS A 31 -10.32 -14.63 -1.65
CA LYS A 31 -10.48 -15.43 -0.43
C LYS A 31 -9.16 -15.67 0.31
N LYS A 32 -8.07 -15.91 -0.41
CA LYS A 32 -6.74 -16.11 0.19
C LYS A 32 -6.14 -14.82 0.77
N ILE A 33 -6.38 -13.68 0.11
CA ILE A 33 -5.99 -12.36 0.61
C ILE A 33 -6.87 -11.95 1.80
N GLY A 34 -8.09 -12.48 1.90
CA GLY A 34 -9.03 -12.17 2.97
C GLY A 34 -9.85 -10.91 2.70
N VAL A 35 -10.15 -10.63 1.42
CA VAL A 35 -11.00 -9.52 0.98
C VAL A 35 -12.20 -10.04 0.19
N PRO A 36 -13.31 -9.28 0.09
CA PRO A 36 -14.42 -9.64 -0.78
C PRO A 36 -13.98 -9.78 -2.23
N ASP A 37 -14.68 -10.64 -2.98
CA ASP A 37 -14.53 -10.69 -4.43
C ASP A 37 -15.04 -9.37 -5.03
N ALA A 38 -14.18 -8.67 -5.75
CA ALA A 38 -14.38 -7.32 -6.23
C ALA A 38 -13.75 -7.13 -7.60
N GLY A 39 -14.09 -6.02 -8.28
CA GLY A 39 -13.54 -5.71 -9.60
C GLY A 39 -12.02 -5.55 -9.59
N ALA A 40 -11.45 -5.05 -8.49
CA ALA A 40 -10.01 -4.95 -8.30
C ALA A 40 -9.60 -4.96 -6.82
N ILE A 41 -8.34 -5.31 -6.60
CA ILE A 41 -7.62 -5.18 -5.33
C ILE A 41 -6.44 -4.22 -5.55
N GLY A 42 -6.26 -3.26 -4.65
CA GLY A 42 -5.09 -2.41 -4.57
C GLY A 42 -4.20 -2.83 -3.42
N ILE A 43 -2.89 -2.95 -3.67
CA ILE A 43 -1.89 -3.37 -2.68
C ILE A 43 -0.81 -2.29 -2.59
N MET A 44 -0.54 -1.82 -1.37
CA MET A 44 0.57 -0.92 -1.09
C MET A 44 1.51 -1.49 -0.03
N THR A 45 2.80 -1.19 -0.18
CA THR A 45 3.82 -1.47 0.83
C THR A 45 4.54 -0.17 1.18
N LEU A 46 4.50 0.20 2.45
CA LEU A 46 4.90 1.50 2.94
C LEU A 46 5.98 1.37 4.01
N THR A 47 6.90 2.33 4.02
CA THR A 47 7.89 2.48 5.09
C THR A 47 7.95 3.96 5.47
N PRO A 48 7.85 4.34 6.76
CA PRO A 48 7.61 3.49 7.92
C PRO A 48 6.20 2.88 7.92
N GLY A 49 6.01 1.75 8.62
CA GLY A 49 4.78 0.95 8.55
C GLY A 49 3.53 1.70 9.02
N GLU A 50 3.67 2.61 9.98
CA GLU A 50 2.60 3.44 10.50
C GLU A 50 1.96 4.34 9.44
N THR A 51 2.67 4.59 8.32
CA THR A 51 2.14 5.33 7.17
C THR A 51 0.91 4.66 6.56
N ALA A 52 0.70 3.35 6.77
CA ALA A 52 -0.50 2.65 6.31
C ALA A 52 -1.80 3.32 6.78
N MET A 53 -1.80 3.94 7.97
CA MET A 53 -2.95 4.70 8.49
C MET A 53 -3.27 5.94 7.64
N ILE A 54 -2.23 6.68 7.24
CA ILE A 54 -2.37 7.89 6.42
C ILE A 54 -2.75 7.51 4.99
N ALA A 55 -2.11 6.47 4.45
CA ALA A 55 -2.40 5.97 3.12
C ALA A 55 -3.86 5.47 3.01
N GLY A 56 -4.37 4.77 4.03
CA GLY A 56 -5.76 4.35 4.09
C GLY A 56 -6.73 5.53 4.07
N ASP A 57 -6.47 6.58 4.86
CA ASP A 57 -7.28 7.81 4.86
C ASP A 57 -7.28 8.53 3.50
N LEU A 58 -6.12 8.63 2.85
CA LEU A 58 -6.00 9.22 1.50
C LEU A 58 -6.77 8.40 0.47
N ALA A 59 -6.62 7.07 0.47
CA ALA A 59 -7.29 6.18 -0.48
C ALA A 59 -8.81 6.29 -0.40
N MET A 60 -9.37 6.26 0.82
CA MET A 60 -10.81 6.37 1.07
C MET A 60 -11.40 7.74 0.69
N LYS A 61 -10.57 8.80 0.65
CA LYS A 61 -11.00 10.15 0.22
C LYS A 61 -10.85 10.36 -1.27
N ALA A 62 -10.01 9.58 -1.93
CA ALA A 62 -9.70 9.74 -3.35
C ALA A 62 -10.78 9.11 -4.25
N ALA A 63 -11.32 7.96 -3.86
CA ALA A 63 -12.31 7.24 -4.66
C ALA A 63 -13.21 6.34 -3.80
N ASP A 64 -14.25 5.79 -4.42
CA ASP A 64 -15.16 4.82 -3.80
C ASP A 64 -14.49 3.44 -3.68
N VAL A 65 -13.63 3.30 -2.67
CA VAL A 65 -12.91 2.07 -2.30
C VAL A 65 -13.21 1.72 -0.86
N HIS A 66 -12.90 0.48 -0.49
CA HIS A 66 -12.99 0.00 0.89
C HIS A 66 -11.63 -0.54 1.35
N ILE A 67 -11.35 -0.41 2.65
CA ILE A 67 -10.18 -1.04 3.27
C ILE A 67 -10.49 -2.52 3.49
N GLY A 68 -9.71 -3.38 2.84
CA GLY A 68 -9.68 -4.81 3.15
C GLY A 68 -8.95 -5.05 4.47
N PHE A 69 -7.70 -4.60 4.53
CA PHE A 69 -6.97 -4.51 5.79
C PHE A 69 -5.90 -3.42 5.75
N LEU A 70 -5.51 -2.98 6.94
CA LEU A 70 -4.51 -1.94 7.18
C LEU A 70 -3.60 -2.42 8.31
N ASP A 71 -2.33 -2.65 8.00
CA ASP A 71 -1.35 -3.18 8.95
C ASP A 71 -0.21 -2.17 9.16
N ARG A 72 -0.27 -1.48 10.30
CA ARG A 72 0.73 -0.49 10.71
C ARG A 72 2.08 -1.07 11.14
N PHE A 73 2.19 -2.39 11.31
CA PHE A 73 3.44 -3.05 11.69
C PHE A 73 4.25 -3.46 10.45
N SER A 74 3.59 -4.08 9.47
CA SER A 74 4.24 -4.44 8.20
C SER A 74 4.28 -3.29 7.19
N GLY A 75 3.42 -2.28 7.34
CA GLY A 75 3.25 -1.21 6.36
C GLY A 75 2.40 -1.62 5.16
N ALA A 76 1.63 -2.70 5.28
CA ALA A 76 0.72 -3.15 4.24
C ALA A 76 -0.62 -2.41 4.30
N LEU A 77 -1.10 -1.98 3.13
CA LEU A 77 -2.46 -1.50 2.93
C LEU A 77 -3.05 -2.29 1.76
N VAL A 78 -4.22 -2.90 1.99
CA VAL A 78 -5.00 -3.54 0.93
C VAL A 78 -6.38 -2.91 0.86
N ILE A 79 -6.72 -2.41 -0.32
CA ILE A 79 -8.03 -1.82 -0.65
C ILE A 79 -8.70 -2.63 -1.74
N TYR A 80 -10.02 -2.54 -1.86
CA TYR A 80 -10.77 -3.18 -2.93
C TYR A 80 -11.92 -2.29 -3.41
N GLY A 81 -12.38 -2.52 -4.64
CA GLY A 81 -13.43 -1.72 -5.27
C GLY A 81 -13.57 -2.03 -6.76
N THR A 82 -14.12 -1.08 -7.53
CA THR A 82 -14.08 -1.16 -9.00
C THR A 82 -12.66 -0.89 -9.50
N VAL A 83 -12.30 -1.39 -10.69
CA VAL A 83 -10.97 -1.20 -11.28
C VAL A 83 -10.59 0.29 -11.32
N GLY A 84 -11.49 1.15 -11.81
CA GLY A 84 -11.25 2.59 -11.89
C GLY A 84 -11.10 3.26 -10.52
N ALA A 85 -11.91 2.87 -9.53
CA ALA A 85 -11.82 3.43 -8.18
C ALA A 85 -10.52 3.04 -7.48
N VAL A 86 -10.09 1.78 -7.59
CA VAL A 86 -8.82 1.31 -7.03
C VAL A 86 -7.63 1.99 -7.71
N GLU A 87 -7.66 2.16 -9.03
CA GLU A 87 -6.61 2.86 -9.76
C GLU A 87 -6.46 4.30 -9.28
N GLU A 88 -7.57 5.04 -9.20
CA GLU A 88 -7.58 6.42 -8.73
C GLU A 88 -7.11 6.53 -7.28
N ALA A 89 -7.58 5.64 -6.40
CA ALA A 89 -7.17 5.60 -5.01
C ALA A 89 -5.67 5.39 -4.85
N LEU A 90 -5.06 4.47 -5.62
CA LEU A 90 -3.61 4.22 -5.59
C LEU A 90 -2.84 5.44 -6.11
N LEU A 91 -3.22 6.01 -7.25
CA LEU A 91 -2.56 7.19 -7.84
C LEU A 91 -2.57 8.38 -6.87
N GLN A 92 -3.73 8.71 -6.33
CA GLN A 92 -3.87 9.84 -5.41
C GLN A 92 -3.15 9.61 -4.09
N THR A 93 -3.13 8.37 -3.58
CA THR A 93 -2.41 8.04 -2.35
C THR A 93 -0.90 8.19 -2.54
N VAL A 94 -0.34 7.63 -3.61
CA VAL A 94 1.10 7.77 -3.95
C VAL A 94 1.46 9.25 -4.11
N SER A 95 0.69 9.98 -4.91
CA SER A 95 0.88 11.43 -5.13
C SER A 95 0.77 12.23 -3.83
N GLY A 96 -0.22 11.94 -3.00
CA GLY A 96 -0.46 12.61 -1.71
C GLY A 96 0.70 12.40 -0.74
N LEU A 97 1.21 11.17 -0.62
CA LEU A 97 2.36 10.86 0.23
C LEU A 97 3.64 11.58 -0.25
N GLY A 98 3.85 11.66 -1.56
CA GLY A 98 4.97 12.42 -2.14
C GLY A 98 4.84 13.92 -1.88
N ARG A 99 3.68 14.51 -2.19
CA ARG A 99 3.45 15.96 -2.12
C ARG A 99 3.37 16.49 -0.69
N LEU A 100 2.68 15.79 0.21
CA LEU A 100 2.41 16.26 1.57
C LEU A 100 3.51 15.85 2.54
N LEU A 101 4.07 14.65 2.35
CA LEU A 101 4.98 14.05 3.31
C LEU A 101 6.37 13.79 2.71
N ASN A 102 6.65 14.16 1.46
CA ASN A 102 7.96 13.99 0.83
C ASN A 102 8.48 12.55 0.88
N PHE A 103 7.64 11.60 0.48
CA PHE A 103 8.00 10.18 0.34
C PHE A 103 8.74 9.94 -0.99
N THR A 104 9.70 9.01 -0.97
CA THR A 104 10.19 8.37 -2.20
C THR A 104 9.08 7.49 -2.77
N LEU A 105 8.82 7.59 -4.07
CA LEU A 105 7.68 6.95 -4.71
C LEU A 105 8.11 5.84 -5.66
N CYS A 106 7.24 4.85 -5.83
CA CYS A 106 7.29 3.90 -6.94
C CYS A 106 6.26 4.27 -8.01
N GLU A 107 6.40 3.65 -9.19
CA GLU A 107 5.39 3.73 -10.24
C GLU A 107 4.18 2.84 -9.90
N LEU A 108 2.99 3.29 -10.30
CA LEU A 108 1.81 2.42 -10.27
C LEU A 108 1.99 1.27 -11.26
N THR A 109 1.73 0.05 -10.81
CA THR A 109 1.77 -1.16 -11.65
C THR A 109 0.42 -1.87 -11.63
N LYS A 110 0.14 -2.68 -12.65
CA LYS A 110 -1.16 -3.34 -12.84
C LYS A 110 -1.00 -4.78 -13.34
N SER A 111 -1.92 -5.65 -12.92
CA SER A 111 -2.11 -7.03 -13.42
C SER A 111 -3.54 -7.23 -13.90
#